data_AF-A0A1V5NUD6-F1
#
_entry.id   AF-A0A1V5NUD6-F1
#
_cell.length_a   1.000
_cell.length_b   1.000
_cell.length_c   1.000
_cell.angle_alpha   90.00
_cell.angle_beta   90.00
_cell.angle_gamma   90.00
#
_symmetry.space_group_name_H-M   'P 1'
#
loop_
_entity.id
_entity.type
_entity.pdbx_description
1 polymer ?
#
loop_
_entity_poly.entity_id
_entity_poly.type
_entity_poly.pdbx_seq_one_letter_code
_entity_poly.pdbx_strand_id
1 'polypeptide(L)'
;MSQMDLARLLGVSRSSISSYENGYRHPDHDTLVRIANCFQVSVDFLLGTENQNTALNGYYKEVLGEINELLQTSNLSIEKKQEILDEVSEYFKWRLGQAGQ
;
A
#
# COMPACT_ATOMS: atom_id res chain seq x y z
N MET A 1 -0.60 -8.02 -22.82
CA MET A 1 0.51 -7.13 -23.24
C MET A 1 1.71 -8.02 -23.53
N SER A 2 2.36 -7.90 -24.70
CA SER A 2 3.59 -8.67 -24.99
C SER A 2 4.83 -7.95 -24.46
N GLN A 3 5.96 -8.67 -24.29
CA GLN A 3 7.26 -8.06 -23.94
C GLN A 3 7.67 -6.96 -24.94
N MET A 4 7.33 -7.11 -26.22
CA MET A 4 7.64 -6.13 -27.26
C MET A 4 6.77 -4.88 -27.14
N ASP A 5 5.51 -5.02 -26.72
CA ASP A 5 4.62 -3.89 -26.46
C ASP A 5 5.08 -3.11 -25.23
N LEU A 6 5.44 -3.83 -24.15
CA LEU A 6 5.96 -3.24 -22.92
C LEU A 6 7.29 -2.52 -23.17
N ALA A 7 8.20 -3.12 -23.94
CA ALA A 7 9.45 -2.50 -24.34
C ALA A 7 9.23 -1.17 -25.08
N ARG A 8 8.28 -1.14 -26.03
CA ARG A 8 7.90 0.09 -26.76
C ARG A 8 7.33 1.15 -25.83
N LEU A 9 6.46 0.76 -24.90
CA LEU A 9 5.83 1.67 -23.95
C LEU A 9 6.85 2.30 -22.99
N LEU A 10 7.84 1.52 -22.53
CA LEU A 10 8.85 1.97 -21.58
C LEU A 10 10.05 2.66 -22.25
N GLY A 11 10.21 2.50 -23.57
CA GLY A 11 11.34 3.05 -24.32
C GLY A 11 12.63 2.24 -24.15
N VAL A 12 12.52 0.93 -23.91
CA VAL A 12 13.66 0.02 -23.73
C VAL A 12 13.65 -1.09 -24.78
N SER A 13 14.71 -1.88 -24.88
CA SER A 13 14.73 -3.04 -25.78
C SER A 13 13.91 -4.20 -25.21
N ARG A 14 13.40 -5.07 -26.08
CA ARG A 14 12.77 -6.34 -25.66
C ARG A 14 13.71 -7.19 -24.80
N SER A 15 15.01 -7.18 -25.12
CA SER A 15 16.02 -7.89 -24.34
C SER A 15 16.14 -7.33 -22.92
N SER A 16 16.06 -6.00 -22.74
CA SER A 16 16.04 -5.39 -21.40
C SER A 16 14.85 -5.88 -20.58
N ILE A 17 13.64 -5.93 -21.16
CA ILE A 17 12.46 -6.49 -20.48
C ILE A 17 12.70 -7.94 -20.05
N SER A 18 13.21 -8.78 -20.96
CA SER A 18 13.54 -10.16 -20.63
C SER A 18 14.60 -10.24 -19.53
N SER A 19 15.61 -9.37 -19.53
CA SER A 19 16.62 -9.33 -18.47
C SER A 19 16.04 -8.89 -17.12
N TYR A 20 15.08 -7.97 -17.10
CA TYR A 20 14.38 -7.54 -15.89
C TYR A 20 13.55 -8.68 -15.29
N GLU A 21 12.74 -9.35 -16.11
CA GLU A 21 11.87 -10.46 -15.69
C GLU A 21 12.67 -11.66 -15.15
N ASN A 22 13.85 -11.91 -15.70
CA ASN A 22 14.73 -13.00 -15.25
C ASN A 22 15.74 -12.57 -14.17
N GLY A 23 15.74 -11.31 -13.73
CA GLY A 23 16.65 -10.79 -12.69
C GLY A 23 18.12 -10.67 -13.13
N TYR A 24 18.44 -10.78 -14.42
CA TYR A 24 19.80 -10.59 -14.93
C TYR A 24 20.26 -9.12 -14.90
N ARG A 25 19.30 -8.19 -14.93
CA ARG A 25 19.53 -6.75 -14.85
C ARG A 25 18.39 -6.12 -14.07
N HIS A 26 18.67 -5.03 -13.37
CA HIS A 26 17.63 -4.20 -12.76
C HIS A 26 17.33 -2.96 -13.63
N PRO A 27 16.07 -2.51 -13.70
CA PRO A 27 15.72 -1.24 -14.31
C PRO A 27 16.38 -0.09 -13.53
N ASP A 28 16.71 1.01 -14.21
CA ASP A 28 17.10 2.25 -13.53
C ASP A 28 15.88 2.93 -12.89
N HIS A 29 16.12 4.02 -12.16
CA HIS A 29 15.06 4.73 -11.42
C HIS A 29 13.91 5.18 -12.33
N ASP A 30 14.22 5.81 -13.46
CA ASP A 30 13.21 6.32 -14.40
C ASP A 30 12.40 5.19 -15.03
N THR A 31 13.07 4.10 -15.42
CA THR A 31 12.41 2.91 -15.97
C THR A 31 11.54 2.23 -14.93
N LEU A 32 12.00 2.13 -13.68
CA LEU A 32 11.24 1.56 -12.57
C LEU A 32 9.95 2.35 -12.30
N VAL A 33 10.02 3.68 -12.28
CA VAL A 33 8.84 4.56 -12.14
C VAL A 33 7.88 4.39 -13.32
N ARG A 34 8.39 4.29 -14.54
CA ARG A 34 7.55 4.03 -15.73
C ARG A 34 6.86 2.67 -15.67
N ILE A 35 7.54 1.63 -15.20
CA ILE A 35 6.95 0.31 -14.97
C ILE A 35 5.83 0.43 -13.94
N ALA A 36 6.08 1.10 -12.81
CA ALA A 36 5.09 1.30 -11.75
C ALA A 36 3.82 1.98 -12.28
N ASN A 37 3.99 3.08 -13.02
CA ASN A 37 2.89 3.82 -13.65
C ASN A 37 2.16 2.99 -14.73
N CYS A 38 2.88 2.22 -15.54
CA CYS A 38 2.30 1.35 -16.56
C CYS A 38 1.34 0.32 -15.96
N PHE A 39 1.71 -0.25 -14.81
CA PHE A 39 0.92 -1.28 -14.13
C PHE A 39 0.01 -0.71 -13.04
N GLN A 40 0.03 0.61 -12.81
CA GLN A 40 -0.72 1.29 -11.74
C GLN A 40 -0.43 0.70 -10.34
N VAL A 41 0.84 0.39 -10.08
CA VAL A 41 1.33 -0.12 -8.79
C VAL A 41 2.34 0.84 -8.20
N SER A 42 2.64 0.70 -6.91
CA SER A 42 3.70 1.45 -6.25
C SER A 42 5.09 0.95 -6.70
N VAL A 43 6.11 1.81 -6.62
CA VAL A 43 7.50 1.38 -6.81
C VAL A 43 7.89 0.37 -5.72
N ASP A 44 7.37 0.55 -4.50
CA ASP A 44 7.59 -0.37 -3.39
C ASP A 44 7.05 -1.78 -3.69
N PHE A 45 5.92 -1.89 -4.39
CA PHE A 45 5.38 -3.17 -4.84
C PHE A 45 6.36 -3.87 -5.80
N LEU A 46 6.92 -3.15 -6.76
CA LEU A 46 7.89 -3.70 -7.72
C LEU A 46 9.20 -4.14 -7.04
N LEU A 47 9.60 -3.44 -5.98
CA LEU A 47 10.80 -3.75 -5.21
C LEU A 47 10.56 -4.83 -4.13
N GLY A 48 9.31 -5.24 -3.93
CA GLY A 48 8.93 -6.16 -2.86
C GLY A 48 9.10 -5.55 -1.46
N THR A 49 9.16 -4.22 -1.36
CA THR A 49 9.26 -3.46 -0.11
C THR A 49 7.92 -2.93 0.35
N GLU A 50 6.85 -3.16 -0.41
CA GLU A 50 5.50 -2.80 -0.01
C GLU A 50 5.15 -3.56 1.28
N ASN A 51 5.23 -2.83 2.38
CA ASN A 51 4.88 -3.36 3.67
C ASN A 51 3.37 -3.57 3.68
N GLN A 52 2.87 -4.79 3.86
CA GLN A 52 1.42 -5.01 3.95
C GLN A 52 0.77 -4.17 5.07
N ASN A 53 1.57 -3.70 6.05
CA ASN A 53 1.13 -2.71 7.03
C ASN A 53 0.75 -1.34 6.45
N THR A 54 1.31 -0.85 5.33
CA THR A 54 0.96 0.48 4.81
C THR A 54 -0.46 0.50 4.25
N ALA A 55 -0.88 -0.54 3.54
CA ALA A 55 -2.26 -0.69 3.07
C ALA A 55 -3.24 -0.89 4.24
N LEU A 56 -2.88 -1.72 5.23
CA LEU A 56 -3.69 -1.94 6.43
C LEU A 56 -3.82 -0.68 7.29
N ASN A 57 -2.76 0.14 7.39
CA ASN A 57 -2.79 1.41 8.09
C ASN A 57 -3.73 2.42 7.44
N GLY A 58 -3.84 2.40 6.10
CA GLY A 58 -4.79 3.23 5.36
C GLY A 58 -6.23 2.89 5.72
N TYR A 59 -6.60 1.61 5.59
CA TYR A 59 -7.93 1.11 5.95
C TYR A 59 -8.26 1.35 7.43
N TYR A 60 -7.31 1.10 8.32
CA TYR A 60 -7.48 1.35 9.75
C TYR A 60 -7.77 2.82 10.06
N LYS A 61 -7.09 3.73 9.37
CA LYS A 61 -7.32 5.18 9.52
C LYS A 61 -8.69 5.61 9.02
N GLU A 62 -9.19 5.02 7.94
CA GLU A 62 -10.55 5.28 7.43
C GLU A 62 -11.62 4.81 8.42
N VAL A 63 -11.51 3.57 8.91
CA VAL A 63 -12.45 3.01 9.90
C VAL A 63 -12.48 3.83 11.19
N LEU A 64 -11.32 4.28 11.69
CA LEU A 64 -11.26 5.16 12.86
C LEU A 64 -11.94 6.51 12.61
N GLY A 65 -11.85 7.03 11.38
CA GLY A 65 -12.55 8.25 10.95
C GLY A 65 -14.06 8.09 11.04
N GLU A 66 -14.60 7.02 10.46
CA GLU A 66 -16.04 6.70 10.51
C GLU A 66 -16.55 6.55 11.94
N ILE A 67 -15.81 5.81 12.78
CA ILE A 67 -16.16 5.62 14.19
C ILE A 67 -16.17 6.96 14.92
N ASN A 68 -15.19 7.82 14.68
CA ASN A 68 -15.16 9.14 15.29
C ASN A 68 -16.38 9.98 14.87
N GLU A 69 -16.76 9.98 13.60
CA GLU A 69 -17.97 10.70 13.14
C GLU A 69 -19.25 10.18 13.81
N LEU A 70 -19.41 8.85 13.90
CA LEU A 70 -20.53 8.23 14.60
C LEU A 70 -20.55 8.63 16.08
N LEU A 71 -19.39 8.65 16.74
CA LEU A 71 -19.28 9.10 18.13
C LEU A 71 -19.61 10.59 18.27
N GLN A 72 -19.24 11.46 17.33
CA GLN A 72 -19.62 12.87 17.38
C GLN A 72 -21.13 13.07 17.31
N THR A 73 -21.84 12.27 16.51
CA THR A 73 -23.32 12.33 16.41
C THR A 73 -24.04 11.69 17.60
N SER A 74 -23.35 10.91 18.42
CA SER A 74 -23.91 10.28 19.62
C SER A 74 -24.02 11.26 20.80
N ASN A 75 -25.02 11.05 21.66
CA ASN A 75 -25.21 11.79 22.91
C ASN A 75 -24.40 11.20 24.08
N LEU A 76 -23.16 10.78 23.80
CA LEU A 76 -22.21 10.28 24.80
C LEU A 76 -21.41 11.44 25.39
N SER A 77 -20.89 11.26 26.60
CA SER A 77 -19.91 12.21 27.15
C SER A 77 -18.61 12.15 26.38
N ILE A 78 -17.84 13.24 26.41
CA ILE A 78 -16.54 13.31 25.72
C ILE A 78 -15.60 12.23 26.25
N GLU A 79 -15.62 11.98 27.56
CA GLU A 79 -14.81 10.95 28.21
C GLU A 79 -15.15 9.56 27.66
N LYS A 80 -16.44 9.24 27.50
CA LYS A 80 -16.85 7.93 26.99
C LYS A 80 -16.54 7.75 25.51
N LYS A 81 -16.61 8.82 24.72
CA LYS A 81 -16.18 8.82 23.31
C LYS A 81 -14.67 8.54 23.20
N GLN A 82 -13.86 9.18 24.05
CA GLN A 82 -12.42 8.99 24.08
C GLN A 82 -12.04 7.56 24.50
N GLU A 83 -12.70 7.03 25.53
CA GLU A 83 -12.51 5.64 25.99
C GLU A 83 -12.76 4.63 24.85
N ILE A 84 -13.85 4.80 24.10
CA ILE A 84 -14.18 3.92 22.95
C ILE A 84 -13.11 4.03 21.85
N LEU A 85 -12.66 5.24 21.51
CA LEU A 85 -11.62 5.43 20.49
C LEU A 85 -10.30 4.79 20.92
N ASP A 86 -9.93 4.91 22.19
CA ASP A 86 -8.70 4.33 22.72
C ASP A 86 -8.76 2.80 22.71
N GLU A 87 -9.88 2.20 23.14
CA GLU A 87 -10.10 0.74 23.10
C GLU A 87 -10.01 0.16 21.69
N VAL A 88 -10.74 0.79 20.76
CA VAL A 88 -10.73 0.39 19.34
C VAL A 88 -9.32 0.52 18.79
N SER A 89 -8.63 1.61 19.13
CA SER A 89 -7.28 1.87 18.62
C SER A 89 -6.26 0.82 19.10
N GLU A 90 -6.28 0.50 20.39
CA GLU A 90 -5.41 -0.52 20.97
C GLU A 90 -5.71 -1.92 20.42
N TYR A 91 -6.99 -2.28 20.26
CA TYR A 91 -7.39 -3.56 19.65
C TYR A 91 -6.79 -3.73 18.25
N PHE A 92 -6.90 -2.70 17.42
CA PHE A 92 -6.39 -2.75 16.05
C PHE A 92 -4.86 -2.81 15.99
N LYS A 93 -4.15 -2.01 16.81
CA LYS A 93 -2.67 -2.12 16.94
C LYS A 93 -2.25 -3.54 17.30
N TRP A 94 -2.93 -4.16 18.27
CA TRP A 94 -2.67 -5.53 18.67
C TRP A 94 -2.94 -6.54 17.56
N ARG A 95 -4.08 -6.42 16.84
CA ARG A 95 -4.41 -7.31 15.71
C ARG A 95 -3.38 -7.23 14.58
N LEU A 96 -2.91 -6.02 14.25
CA LEU A 96 -1.90 -5.81 13.22
C LEU A 96 -0.53 -6.39 13.64
N GLY A 97 -0.15 -6.25 14.91
CA GLY A 97 1.07 -6.85 15.45
C GLY A 97 1.08 -8.37 15.39
N GLN A 98 -0.09 -9.02 15.47
CA GLN A 98 -0.22 -10.48 15.34
C GLN A 98 -0.29 -10.98 13.88
N ALA A 99 -0.78 -10.16 12.95
CA ALA A 99 -0.89 -10.54 11.54
C ALA A 99 0.46 -10.55 10.79
N GLY A 100 1.51 -9.98 11.38
CA GLY A 100 2.86 -9.94 10.84
C GLY A 100 3.80 -11.07 11.28
N GLN A 101 3.30 -12.12 11.96
CA GLN A 101 4.06 -13.32 12.37
C GLN A 101 3.74 -14.54 11.51
#